data_AF-A0A078R8S2-F1
#
_entry.id   AF-A0A078R8S2-F1
#
_cell.length_a   1.000
_cell.length_b   1.000
_cell.length_c   1.000
_cell.angle_alpha   90.00
_cell.angle_beta   90.00
_cell.angle_gamma   90.00
#
_symmetry.space_group_name_H-M   'P 1'
#
loop_
_entity.id
_entity.type
_entity.pdbx_description
1 polymer ?
#
loop_
_entity_poly.entity_id
_entity_poly.type
_entity_poly.pdbx_seq_one_letter_code
_entity_poly.pdbx_strand_id
1 'polypeptide(L)'
;MPEEERQKREADKRKARKNNGAKRGIHYEMEQEEHDVYPDDPDFDINNARLVTIATRICVRYECVPMRFIKHVYKIHTYAQDGRLFEGKTPVSAFLNSSYDGSFIARLMELRYI
;
A
#
# COMPACT_ATOMS: atom_id res chain seq x y z
N MET A 1 29.37 35.94 -37.49
CA MET A 1 29.42 34.97 -36.37
C MET A 1 29.13 33.60 -36.95
N PRO A 2 30.09 32.65 -36.88
CA PRO A 2 29.94 31.31 -37.45
C PRO A 2 28.75 30.60 -36.82
N GLU A 3 27.97 29.90 -37.65
CA GLU A 3 26.72 29.26 -37.25
C GLU A 3 26.91 28.22 -36.15
N GLU A 4 28.06 27.54 -36.13
CA GLU A 4 28.48 26.62 -35.07
C GLU A 4 28.57 27.28 -33.69
N GLU A 5 29.01 28.54 -33.63
CA GLU A 5 29.19 29.26 -32.36
C GLU A 5 27.84 29.64 -31.74
N ARG A 6 26.82 29.88 -32.58
CA ARG A 6 25.44 30.09 -32.13
C ARG A 6 24.82 28.80 -31.61
N GLN A 7 25.01 27.69 -32.32
CA GLN A 7 24.48 26.38 -31.90
C GLN A 7 25.11 25.92 -30.57
N LYS A 8 26.42 26.16 -30.38
CA LYS A 8 27.13 25.83 -29.13
C LYS A 8 26.60 26.63 -27.93
N ARG A 9 26.36 27.94 -28.11
CA ARG A 9 25.75 28.79 -27.07
C ARG A 9 24.31 28.40 -26.74
N GLU A 10 23.55 27.96 -27.74
CA GLU A 10 22.18 27.52 -27.53
C GLU A 10 22.12 26.16 -26.80
N ALA A 11 23.04 25.25 -27.14
CA ALA A 11 23.22 23.97 -26.45
C ALA A 11 23.66 24.18 -24.99
N ASP A 12 24.59 25.10 -24.73
CA ASP A 12 25.01 25.45 -23.36
C ASP A 12 23.87 26.11 -22.56
N LYS A 13 23.05 26.96 -23.19
CA LYS A 13 21.82 27.49 -22.56
C LYS A 13 20.80 26.39 -22.23
N ARG A 14 20.68 25.34 -23.05
CA ARG A 14 19.82 24.18 -22.76
C ARG A 14 20.39 23.33 -21.62
N LYS A 15 21.70 23.10 -21.57
CA LYS A 15 22.39 22.39 -20.47
C LYS A 15 22.40 23.17 -19.16
N ALA A 16 22.34 24.50 -19.21
CA ALA A 16 22.23 25.37 -18.04
C ALA A 16 20.85 25.30 -17.36
N ARG A 17 19.81 24.79 -18.04
CA ARG A 17 18.53 24.43 -17.42
C ARG A 17 18.70 23.15 -16.60
N LYS A 18 19.40 23.25 -15.49
CA LYS A 18 19.45 22.17 -14.50
C LYS A 18 18.08 22.04 -13.85
N ASN A 19 17.74 20.81 -13.48
CA ASN A 19 16.69 20.54 -12.50
C ASN A 19 17.01 21.41 -11.27
N ASN A 20 16.05 22.21 -10.82
CA ASN A 20 16.15 23.32 -9.88
C ASN A 20 16.49 22.90 -8.42
N GLY A 21 17.50 22.05 -8.23
CA GLY A 21 17.80 21.43 -6.94
C GLY A 21 16.80 20.36 -6.50
N ALA A 22 15.91 19.91 -7.39
CA ALA A 22 15.01 18.80 -7.12
C ALA A 22 15.82 17.52 -6.91
N LYS A 23 15.95 17.14 -5.65
CA LYS A 23 16.47 15.85 -5.25
C LYS A 23 15.48 14.78 -5.74
N ARG A 24 15.99 13.66 -6.23
CA ARG A 24 15.14 12.50 -6.54
C ARG A 24 14.35 12.15 -5.28
N GLY A 25 13.03 12.04 -5.38
CA GLY A 25 12.19 11.62 -4.27
C GLY A 25 12.66 10.26 -3.75
N ILE A 26 12.58 10.06 -2.45
CA ILE A 26 12.90 8.77 -1.83
C ILE A 26 11.87 7.76 -2.37
N HIS A 27 12.34 6.75 -3.09
CA HIS A 27 11.51 5.60 -3.46
C HIS A 27 11.67 4.58 -2.34
N TYR A 28 10.63 4.42 -1.55
CA TYR A 28 10.60 3.39 -0.52
C TYR A 28 10.29 2.06 -1.19
N GLU A 29 10.98 1.00 -0.77
CA GLU A 29 10.63 -0.36 -1.18
C GLU A 29 9.27 -0.72 -0.56
N MET A 30 8.38 -1.27 -1.38
CA MET A 30 7.06 -1.75 -0.96
C MET A 30 7.07 -3.28 -0.98
N GLU A 31 6.96 -3.86 0.20
CA GLU A 31 6.77 -5.30 0.41
C GLU A 31 5.26 -5.58 0.54
N GLN A 32 4.80 -6.70 -0.02
CA GLN A 32 3.43 -7.17 0.15
C GLN A 32 3.41 -8.46 0.97
N GLU A 33 2.67 -8.46 2.06
CA GLU A 33 2.42 -9.63 2.89
C GLU A 33 0.96 -10.03 2.83
N GLU A 34 0.69 -11.29 2.52
CA GLU A 34 -0.66 -11.83 2.51
C GLU A 34 -0.98 -12.60 3.80
N HIS A 35 -2.17 -12.38 4.33
CA HIS A 35 -2.61 -12.94 5.61
C HIS A 35 -3.98 -13.60 5.41
N ASP A 36 -4.05 -14.92 5.58
CA ASP A 36 -5.33 -15.63 5.63
C ASP A 36 -5.91 -15.58 7.05
N VAL A 37 -7.12 -15.05 7.18
CA VAL A 37 -7.77 -14.82 8.48
C VAL A 37 -9.02 -15.68 8.57
N TYR A 38 -8.92 -16.74 9.38
CA TYR A 38 -10.02 -17.64 9.70
C TYR A 38 -10.77 -17.19 10.96
N PRO A 39 -12.03 -17.62 11.14
CA PRO A 39 -12.72 -17.40 12.40
C PRO A 39 -11.98 -18.05 13.58
N ASP A 40 -11.86 -17.29 14.67
CA ASP A 40 -11.23 -17.69 15.93
C ASP A 40 -12.31 -17.78 17.02
N ASP A 41 -13.30 -18.63 16.79
CA ASP A 41 -14.42 -18.88 17.71
C ASP A 41 -14.33 -20.34 18.20
N PRO A 42 -14.41 -20.62 19.52
CA PRO A 42 -14.32 -21.99 20.04
C PRO A 42 -15.38 -22.95 19.48
N ASP A 43 -16.53 -22.43 19.04
CA ASP A 43 -17.61 -23.21 18.47
C ASP A 43 -17.42 -23.48 16.95
N PHE A 44 -16.41 -22.88 16.34
CA PHE A 44 -16.14 -23.01 14.90
C PHE A 44 -15.28 -24.25 14.60
N ASP A 45 -15.79 -25.11 13.71
CA ASP A 45 -15.05 -26.23 13.15
C ASP A 45 -15.03 -26.14 11.62
N ILE A 46 -13.83 -25.89 11.08
CA ILE A 46 -13.61 -25.74 9.64
C ILE A 46 -14.05 -26.96 8.82
N ASN A 47 -14.04 -28.17 9.40
CA ASN A 47 -14.41 -29.39 8.69
C ASN A 47 -15.92 -29.55 8.54
N ASN A 48 -16.68 -28.99 9.49
CA ASN A 48 -18.14 -29.04 9.53
C ASN A 48 -18.79 -27.77 8.99
N ALA A 49 -18.00 -26.72 8.76
CA ALA A 49 -18.48 -25.44 8.26
C ALA A 49 -18.46 -25.36 6.73
N ARG A 50 -19.50 -24.73 6.17
CA ARG A 50 -19.54 -24.40 4.75
C ARG A 50 -18.92 -23.03 4.52
N LEU A 51 -17.92 -22.96 3.64
CA LEU A 51 -17.39 -21.68 3.20
C LEU A 51 -18.48 -20.83 2.53
N VAL A 52 -18.73 -19.64 3.07
CA VAL A 52 -19.68 -18.67 2.52
C VAL A 52 -18.87 -17.70 1.68
N THR A 53 -18.72 -17.99 0.38
CA THR A 53 -17.92 -17.12 -0.48
C THR A 53 -18.55 -16.96 -1.85
N ILE A 54 -19.07 -15.76 -2.11
CA ILE A 54 -19.21 -15.23 -3.48
C ILE A 54 -18.05 -14.25 -3.78
N ALA A 55 -17.43 -13.66 -2.75
CA ALA A 55 -16.13 -12.97 -2.84
C ALA A 55 -15.49 -12.91 -1.45
N THR A 56 -14.25 -13.39 -1.30
CA THR A 56 -13.48 -13.27 -0.05
C THR A 56 -13.30 -11.79 0.27
N ARG A 57 -13.60 -11.37 1.51
CA ARG A 57 -13.44 -9.97 1.90
C ARG A 57 -11.95 -9.66 2.05
N ILE A 58 -11.49 -8.60 1.39
CA ILE A 58 -10.09 -8.17 1.47
C ILE A 58 -10.01 -6.90 2.32
N CYS A 59 -9.14 -6.91 3.33
CA CYS A 59 -8.76 -5.73 4.11
C CYS A 59 -7.27 -5.46 3.88
N VAL A 60 -6.93 -4.25 3.45
CA VAL A 60 -5.54 -3.86 3.21
C VAL A 60 -5.09 -2.86 4.26
N ARG A 61 -3.88 -3.05 4.81
CA ARG A 61 -3.25 -2.14 5.78
C ARG A 61 -1.81 -1.86 5.37
N TYR A 62 -1.34 -0.68 5.74
CA TYR A 62 0.03 -0.27 5.50
C TYR A 62 0.76 -0.03 6.81
N GLU A 63 1.92 -0.62 6.95
CA GLU A 63 2.86 -0.33 8.01
C GLU A 63 4.07 0.41 7.42
N CYS A 64 4.41 1.54 8.01
CA CYS A 64 5.62 2.28 7.67
C CYS A 64 6.70 1.94 8.69
N VAL A 65 7.60 1.05 8.32
CA VAL A 65 8.85 0.81 9.07
C VAL A 65 9.90 1.75 8.46
N PRO A 66 10.81 2.37 9.24
CA PRO A 66 11.84 3.21 8.66
C PRO A 66 12.53 2.52 7.47
N MET A 67 12.51 3.20 6.32
CA MET A 67 13.04 2.75 5.01
C MET A 67 12.23 1.71 4.22
N ARG A 68 11.13 1.14 4.75
CA ARG A 68 10.30 0.17 4.02
C ARG A 68 8.80 0.31 4.31
N PHE A 69 7.98 0.07 3.30
CA PHE A 69 6.53 -0.04 3.47
C PHE A 69 6.09 -1.47 3.35
N ILE A 70 5.28 -1.91 4.31
CA ILE A 70 4.67 -3.24 4.28
C ILE A 70 3.18 -3.08 4.02
N LYS A 71 2.71 -3.64 2.91
CA LYS A 71 1.31 -3.75 2.55
C LYS A 71 0.80 -5.10 3.04
N HIS A 72 0.08 -5.10 4.15
CA HIS A 72 -0.60 -6.28 4.66
C HIS A 72 -1.96 -6.44 3.95
N VAL A 73 -2.16 -7.55 3.25
CA VAL A 73 -3.39 -7.93 2.57
C VAL A 73 -4.06 -9.07 3.33
N TYR A 74 -5.07 -8.74 4.12
CA TYR A 74 -5.85 -9.70 4.90
C TYR A 74 -7.00 -10.25 4.04
N LYS A 75 -6.96 -11.56 3.76
CA LYS A 75 -8.03 -12.35 3.15
C LYS A 75 -8.90 -12.90 4.27
N ILE A 76 -10.06 -12.29 4.47
CA ILE A 76 -10.98 -12.64 5.55
C ILE A 76 -11.94 -13.71 5.05
N HIS A 77 -11.89 -14.86 5.71
CA HIS A 77 -12.77 -15.99 5.40
C HIS A 77 -14.02 -15.93 6.26
N THR A 78 -15.17 -16.17 5.62
CA THR A 78 -16.48 -16.25 6.28
C THR A 78 -17.07 -17.63 6.04
N TYR A 79 -17.50 -18.27 7.12
CA TYR A 79 -18.06 -19.61 7.11
C TYR A 79 -19.47 -19.62 7.72
N ALA A 80 -20.31 -20.54 7.27
CA ALA A 80 -21.60 -20.85 7.87
C ALA A 80 -21.55 -22.26 8.47
N GLN A 81 -21.91 -22.37 9.74
CA GLN A 81 -22.02 -23.64 10.46
C GLN A 81 -23.27 -23.56 11.33
N ASP A 82 -24.11 -24.59 11.28
CA ASP A 82 -25.33 -24.71 12.09
C ASP A 82 -26.27 -23.48 12.01
N GLY A 83 -26.31 -22.84 10.84
CA GLY A 83 -27.10 -21.62 10.60
C GLY A 83 -26.50 -20.33 11.17
N ARG A 84 -25.34 -20.40 11.83
CA ARG A 84 -24.56 -19.25 12.33
C ARG A 84 -23.42 -18.90 11.37
N LEU A 85 -23.14 -17.61 11.26
CA LEU A 85 -21.99 -17.10 10.50
C LEU A 85 -20.80 -16.87 11.43
N PHE A 86 -19.64 -17.29 10.95
CA PHE A 86 -18.34 -17.14 11.59
C PHE A 86 -17.42 -16.37 10.64
N GLU A 87 -16.87 -15.26 11.10
CA GLU A 87 -16.00 -14.39 10.30
C GLU A 87 -14.63 -14.24 10.96
N GLY A 88 -13.57 -14.31 10.14
CA GLY A 88 -12.23 -13.99 10.58
C GLY A 88 -12.09 -12.53 11.04
N LYS A 89 -11.43 -12.31 12.17
CA LYS A 89 -11.24 -10.97 12.73
C LYS A 89 -9.84 -10.47 12.43
N THR A 90 -9.74 -9.34 11.73
CA THR A 90 -8.46 -8.67 11.55
C THR A 90 -8.07 -7.91 12.83
N PRO A 91 -6.76 -7.63 13.07
CA PRO A 91 -6.31 -6.86 14.23
C PRO A 91 -7.02 -5.50 14.33
N VAL A 92 -7.02 -4.80 15.47
CA VAL A 92 -7.64 -3.47 15.52
C VAL A 92 -6.84 -2.47 14.67
N SER A 93 -7.50 -1.67 13.83
CA SER A 93 -6.87 -0.58 13.06
C SER A 93 -7.21 0.77 13.68
N ALA A 94 -6.22 1.66 13.78
CA ALA A 94 -6.42 3.03 14.25
C ALA A 94 -7.16 3.93 13.24
N PHE A 95 -7.20 3.54 11.96
CA PHE A 95 -7.83 4.34 10.90
C PHE A 95 -8.69 3.48 9.97
N LEU A 96 -9.76 4.09 9.47
CA LEU A 96 -10.66 3.54 8.47
C LEU A 96 -9.91 3.37 7.14
N ASN A 97 -9.97 2.15 6.64
CA ASN A 97 -9.41 1.66 5.38
C ASN A 97 -9.90 2.51 4.19
N SER A 98 -9.09 3.48 3.77
CA SER A 98 -9.30 4.19 2.51
C SER A 98 -8.74 3.39 1.35
N SER A 99 -9.48 3.29 0.24
CA SER A 99 -9.02 2.75 -1.06
C SER A 99 -7.95 3.62 -1.75
N TYR A 100 -7.11 4.34 -0.98
CA TYR A 100 -6.17 5.34 -1.48
C TYR A 100 -4.73 4.87 -1.19
N ASP A 101 -4.24 4.00 -2.07
CA ASP A 101 -3.04 3.18 -1.90
C ASP A 101 -1.71 3.99 -1.92
N GLY A 102 -1.63 5.09 -2.69
CA GLY A 102 -0.36 5.83 -2.85
C GLY A 102 -0.28 7.22 -2.21
N SER A 103 -1.34 8.01 -2.31
CA SER A 103 -1.28 9.46 -2.07
C SER A 103 -1.51 9.87 -0.61
N PHE A 104 -2.23 9.05 0.18
CA PHE A 104 -2.38 9.29 1.62
C PHE A 104 -1.07 9.05 2.38
N ILE A 105 -0.37 7.97 2.01
CA ILE A 105 0.92 7.60 2.60
C ILE A 105 2.01 8.60 2.23
N ALA A 106 2.08 9.03 0.97
CA ALA A 106 3.00 10.07 0.53
C ALA A 106 2.82 11.37 1.34
N ARG A 107 1.57 11.76 1.63
CA ARG A 107 1.25 12.95 2.44
C ARG A 107 1.59 12.77 3.93
N LEU A 108 1.33 11.59 4.50
CA LEU A 108 1.73 11.27 5.88
C LEU A 108 3.26 11.32 6.07
N MET A 109 4.00 10.85 5.08
CA MET A 109 5.46 10.94 5.09
C MET A 109 5.96 12.38 4.96
N GLU A 110 5.36 13.17 4.08
CA GLU A 110 5.69 14.60 3.94
C GLU A 110 5.47 15.37 5.25
N LEU A 111 4.40 15.06 5.99
CA LEU A 111 4.09 15.65 7.30
C LEU A 111 5.06 15.25 8.43
N ARG A 112 5.70 14.09 8.36
CA ARG A 112 6.70 13.64 9.36
C ARG A 112 8.13 14.11 9.06
N TYR A 113 8.36 14.70 7.89
CA TYR A 113 9.66 15.18 7.44
C TYR A 113 9.76 16.72 7.34
N ILE A 114 8.89 17.44 8.08
CA ILE A 114 9.13 18.83 8.52
C ILE A 114 9.79 18.75 9.89
#